data_AF-N9LJH0-F1
#
_entry.id   AF-N9LJH0-F1
#
_cell.length_a   1.000
_cell.length_b   1.000
_cell.length_c   1.000
_cell.angle_alpha   90.00
_cell.angle_beta   90.00
_cell.angle_gamma   90.00
#
_symmetry.space_group_name_H-M   'P 1'
#
loop_
_entity.id
_entity.type
_entity.pdbx_description
1 polymer ?
#
loop_
_entity_poly.entity_id
_entity_poly.type
_entity_poly.pdbx_seq_one_letter_code
_entity_poly.pdbx_strand_id
1 'polypeptide(L)' 'MRQKNNDWLLIIAFIVFVIFAVAINTWNTVQVCKGQDVYWVNGTQHTCKFFK' A
#
# COMPACT_ATOMS: atom_id res chain seq x y z
N MET A 1 -2.48 -32.73 15.81
CA MET A 1 -2.08 -32.59 14.39
C MET A 1 -2.95 -31.61 13.57
N ARG A 2 -3.73 -30.70 14.19
CA ARG A 2 -4.65 -29.78 13.47
C ARG A 2 -4.10 -28.35 13.28
N GLN A 3 -3.08 -27.95 14.05
CA GLN A 3 -2.47 -26.61 13.99
C GLN A 3 -1.60 -26.39 12.74
N LYS A 4 -0.83 -27.40 12.29
CA LYS A 4 0.08 -27.27 11.14
C LYS A 4 -0.59 -26.95 9.80
N ASN A 5 -1.90 -27.17 9.66
CA ASN A 5 -2.63 -26.90 8.42
C ASN A 5 -3.15 -25.46 8.32
N ASN A 6 -3.14 -24.71 9.43
CA ASN A 6 -3.66 -23.34 9.49
C ASN A 6 -2.57 -22.26 9.32
N ASP A 7 -1.29 -22.61 9.42
CA ASP A 7 -0.19 -21.66 9.21
C ASP A 7 -0.21 -21.08 7.78
N TRP A 8 -0.65 -21.87 6.80
CA TRP A 8 -0.79 -21.42 5.41
C TRP A 8 -1.90 -20.36 5.24
N LEU A 9 -2.97 -20.43 6.05
CA LEU A 9 -4.03 -19.42 6.06
C LEU A 9 -3.53 -18.07 6.60
N LEU A 10 -2.64 -18.08 7.60
CA LEU A 10 -2.01 -16.86 8.10
C LEU A 10 -1.14 -16.18 7.04
N ILE A 11 -0.40 -16.97 6.26
CA ILE A 11 0.40 -16.46 5.14
C ILE A 11 -0.51 -15.82 4.08
N ILE A 12 -1.59 -16.49 3.69
CA ILE A 12 -2.56 -15.92 2.72
C ILE A 12 -3.19 -14.64 3.26
N ALA A 13 -3.63 -14.64 4.54
CA ALA A 13 -4.20 -13.46 5.17
C ALA A 13 -3.21 -12.29 5.18
N PHE A 14 -1.93 -12.56 5.47
CA PHE A 14 -0.88 -11.55 5.42
C PHE A 14 -0.64 -11.01 4.01
N ILE A 15 -0.60 -11.87 2.99
CA ILE A 15 -0.46 -11.45 1.59
C ILE A 15 -1.62 -10.54 1.19
N VAL A 16 -2.85 -10.93 1.51
CA VAL A 16 -4.04 -10.13 1.23
C VAL A 16 -3.96 -8.77 1.93
N PHE A 17 -3.56 -8.75 3.20
CA PHE A 17 -3.37 -7.52 3.96
C PHE A 17 -2.33 -6.59 3.32
N VAL A 18 -1.18 -7.12 2.89
CA VAL A 18 -0.15 -6.34 2.19
C VAL A 18 -0.68 -5.74 0.89
N ILE A 19 -1.43 -6.51 0.09
CA ILE A 19 -2.04 -6.02 -1.15
C ILE A 19 -3.00 -4.86 -0.86
N PHE A 20 -3.86 -5.00 0.16
CA PHE A 20 -4.77 -3.93 0.57
C PHE A 20 -4.04 -2.69 1.05
N ALA A 21 -2.98 -2.85 1.86
CA ALA A 21 -2.19 -1.73 2.35
C ALA A 21 -1.51 -0.96 1.20
N VAL A 22 -0.97 -1.67 0.21
CA VAL A 22 -0.39 -1.04 -0.99
C VAL A 22 -1.47 -0.30 -1.78
N ALA A 23 -2.62 -0.94 -2.04
CA ALA A 23 -3.71 -0.33 -2.80
C ALA A 23 -4.22 0.97 -2.16
N ILE A 24 -4.41 1.00 -0.85
CA ILE A 24 -4.88 2.19 -0.11
C ILE A 24 -3.83 3.31 -0.18
N ASN A 25 -2.55 3.00 0.05
CA ASN A 25 -1.49 4.00 -0.05
C ASN A 25 -1.40 4.57 -1.45
N THR A 26 -1.42 3.72 -2.48
CA THR A 26 -1.42 4.15 -3.88
C THR A 26 -2.63 5.04 -4.18
N TRP A 27 -3.82 4.66 -3.74
CA TRP A 27 -5.03 5.47 -3.94
C TRP A 27 -4.89 6.86 -3.31
N ASN A 28 -4.41 6.94 -2.06
CA ASN A 28 -4.20 8.23 -1.38
C ASN A 28 -3.17 9.09 -2.12
N THR A 29 -2.06 8.50 -2.57
CA THR A 29 -1.06 9.20 -3.38
C THR A 29 -1.67 9.72 -4.68
N VAL A 30 -2.46 8.91 -5.39
CA VAL A 30 -3.17 9.34 -6.61
C VAL A 30 -4.11 10.51 -6.33
N GLN A 31 -4.88 10.49 -5.23
CA GLN A 31 -5.77 11.61 -4.90
C GLN A 31 -5.01 12.91 -4.62
N VAL A 32 -3.90 12.85 -3.87
CA VAL A 32 -3.04 14.01 -3.62
C VAL A 32 -2.43 14.53 -4.93
N CYS A 33 -1.96 13.61 -5.77
CA CYS A 33 -1.30 13.91 -7.04
C CYS A 33 -2.25 14.44 -8.13
N LYS A 34 -3.58 14.38 -7.95
CA LYS A 34 -4.54 15.06 -8.85
C LYS A 34 -4.48 16.58 -8.72
N GLY A 35 -4.23 17.09 -7.51
CA GLY A 35 -4.24 18.52 -7.21
C GLY A 35 -2.86 19.15 -7.06
N GLN A 36 -1.80 18.34 -7.01
CA GLN A 36 -0.44 18.78 -6.71
C GLN A 36 0.58 18.05 -7.58
N ASP A 37 1.67 18.73 -7.96
CA ASP A 37 2.77 18.12 -8.74
C ASP A 37 3.76 17.33 -7.87
N VAL A 38 3.73 17.55 -6.55
CA VAL A 38 4.63 16.96 -5.57
C VAL A 38 3.89 16.68 -4.26
N TYR A 39 4.30 15.64 -3.54
CA TYR A 39 3.82 15.32 -2.20
C TYR A 39 5.00 15.10 -1.24
N TRP A 40 4.79 15.33 0.06
CA TRP A 40 5.84 15.27 1.07
C TRP A 40 5.60 14.12 2.04
N VAL A 41 6.64 13.32 2.31
CA VAL A 41 6.61 12.25 3.31
C VAL A 41 7.80 12.41 4.23
N ASN A 42 7.56 12.63 5.52
CA ASN A 42 8.60 12.81 6.53
C ASN A 42 9.71 13.80 6.13
N GLY A 43 9.34 14.91 5.47
CA GLY A 43 10.27 15.95 5.02
C GLY A 43 11.00 15.65 3.70
N THR A 44 10.80 14.47 3.10
CA THR A 44 11.31 14.14 1.76
C THR A 44 10.25 14.49 0.71
N GLN A 45 10.67 15.17 -0.36
CA GLN A 45 9.80 15.52 -1.48
C GLN A 45 9.75 14.37 -2.50
N HIS A 46 8.54 13.99 -2.87
CA HIS A 46 8.27 13.00 -3.91
C HIS A 46 7.51 13.64 -5.06
N THR A 47 7.89 13.28 -6.29
CA THR A 47 7.22 13.81 -7.49
C THR A 47 6.01 12.96 -7.85
N CYS A 48 4.92 13.61 -8.25
CA CYS A 48 3.67 12.94 -8.63
C CYS A 48 3.66 12.37 -10.05
N LYS A 49 4.78 12.43 -10.79
CA LYS A 49 4.84 12.11 -12.23
C LYS A 49 4.30 10.73 -12.60
N PHE A 50 4.47 9.74 -11.72
CA PHE A 50 3.99 8.37 -11.94
C PHE A 50 2.52 8.14 -11.56
N PHE A 51 1.89 9.08 -10.84
CA PHE A 51 0.55 8.96 -10.28
C PHE A 51 -0.44 9.99 -10.85
N LYS A 52 -0.01 10.74 -11.87
CA LYS A 52 -0.80 11.73 -12.61
C LYS A 52 -1.40 11.11 -13.87
#